data_AF-A0A1F4PSM2-F1
#
_entry.id   AF-A0A1F4PSM2-F1
#
_cell.length_a   1.000
_cell.length_b   1.000
_cell.length_c   1.000
_cell.angle_alpha   90.00
_cell.angle_beta   90.00
_cell.angle_gamma   90.00
#
_symmetry.space_group_name_H-M   'P 1'
#
loop_
_entity.id
_entity.type
_entity.pdbx_description
1 polymer ?
#
loop_
_entity_poly.entity_id
_entity_poly.type
_entity_poly.pdbx_seq_one_letter_code
_entity_poly.pdbx_strand_id
1 'polypeptide(L)'
;MANLLLDRGANPSIALIHAAGAYEERRGDTLRKINFFLERGANPNFQDSNGNTALMQSGNRPEIAKLLLEKKADPDIRDNEGRTALFYAHYNPEIAQMLMNRSTQRTLEDLVL
;
A
#
# COMPACT_ATOMS: atom_id res chain seq x y z
N MET A 1 -8.59 -10.04 15.78
CA MET A 1 -8.77 -8.57 15.91
C MET A 1 -9.24 -7.91 14.60
N ALA A 2 -8.71 -8.27 13.42
CA ALA A 2 -9.08 -7.63 12.15
C ALA A 2 -10.59 -7.72 11.81
N ASN A 3 -11.21 -8.91 11.95
CA ASN A 3 -12.66 -9.07 11.77
C ASN A 3 -13.46 -8.14 12.69
N LEU A 4 -13.05 -8.03 13.96
CA LEU A 4 -13.71 -7.21 14.97
C LEU A 4 -13.71 -5.72 14.63
N LEU A 5 -12.71 -5.23 13.89
CA LEU A 5 -12.71 -3.84 13.41
C LEU A 5 -13.78 -3.63 12.34
N LEU A 6 -13.88 -4.55 11.36
CA LEU A 6 -14.88 -4.44 10.30
C LEU A 6 -16.31 -4.66 10.82
N ASP A 7 -16.49 -5.60 11.76
CA ASP A 7 -17.79 -5.87 12.39
C ASP A 7 -18.29 -4.65 13.20
N ARG A 8 -17.39 -3.75 13.59
CA ARG A 8 -17.70 -2.45 14.21
C ARG A 8 -17.89 -1.31 13.19
N GLY A 9 -17.96 -1.62 11.90
CA GLY A 9 -18.16 -0.64 10.84
C GLY A 9 -16.90 0.13 10.46
N ALA A 10 -15.71 -0.32 10.86
CA ALA A 10 -14.47 0.32 10.39
C ALA A 10 -14.34 0.14 8.87
N ASN A 11 -13.97 1.21 8.18
CA ASN A 11 -13.70 1.15 6.74
C ASN A 11 -12.48 0.22 6.49
N PRO A 12 -12.64 -0.85 5.68
CA PRO A 12 -11.57 -1.79 5.41
C PRO A 12 -10.35 -1.14 4.75
N SER A 13 -10.52 -0.06 3.99
CA SER A 13 -9.42 0.72 3.43
C SER A 13 -8.60 1.47 4.47
N ILE A 14 -9.24 2.04 5.50
CA ILE A 14 -8.51 2.68 6.60
C ILE A 14 -7.73 1.61 7.38
N ALA A 15 -8.38 0.47 7.64
CA ALA A 15 -7.73 -0.65 8.32
C ALA A 15 -6.54 -1.22 7.52
N LEU A 16 -6.63 -1.22 6.19
CA LEU A 16 -5.54 -1.61 5.29
C LEU A 16 -4.33 -0.68 5.42
N ILE A 17 -4.54 0.64 5.42
CA ILE A 17 -3.47 1.64 5.59
C ILE A 17 -2.74 1.41 6.91
N HIS A 18 -3.48 1.28 8.01
CA HIS A 18 -2.90 1.05 9.34
C HIS A 18 -2.13 -0.28 9.42
N ALA A 19 -2.65 -1.35 8.81
CA ALA A 19 -1.98 -2.64 8.80
C ALA A 19 -0.65 -2.58 8.04
N ALA A 20 -0.58 -1.86 6.92
CA ALA A 20 0.65 -1.71 6.15
C ALA A 20 1.78 -1.04 6.94
N GLY A 21 1.43 -0.02 7.75
CA GLY A 21 2.37 0.73 8.61
C GLY A 21 2.66 0.12 9.98
N ALA A 22 2.08 -1.04 10.33
CA ALA A 22 2.28 -1.64 11.65
C ALA A 22 3.64 -2.39 11.74
N TYR A 23 4.69 -1.69 12.17
CA TYR A 23 6.07 -2.21 12.24
C TYR A 23 6.31 -3.23 13.37
N GLU A 24 5.55 -3.16 14.46
CA GLU A 24 5.72 -4.03 15.64
C GLU A 24 5.07 -5.43 15.50
N GLU A 25 4.37 -5.67 14.38
CA GLU A 25 3.67 -6.93 14.16
C GLU A 25 4.55 -7.95 13.43
N ARG A 26 4.41 -9.23 13.82
CA ARG A 26 5.02 -10.34 13.09
C ARG A 26 4.61 -10.25 11.63
N ARG A 27 5.60 -10.27 10.73
CA ARG A 27 5.41 -10.17 9.27
C ARG A 27 4.27 -11.05 8.74
N GLY A 28 4.18 -12.30 9.17
CA GLY A 28 3.13 -13.22 8.73
C GLY A 28 1.71 -12.78 9.13
N ASP A 29 1.56 -12.19 10.30
CA ASP A 29 0.27 -11.71 10.79
C ASP A 29 -0.16 -10.45 10.02
N THR A 30 0.77 -9.56 9.71
CA THR A 30 0.47 -8.38 8.89
C THR A 30 0.02 -8.76 7.48
N LEU A 31 0.72 -9.69 6.81
CA LEU A 31 0.33 -10.15 5.47
C LEU A 31 -1.08 -10.78 5.46
N ARG A 32 -1.43 -11.55 6.50
CA ARG A 32 -2.78 -12.11 6.66
C ARG A 32 -3.84 -11.03 6.81
N LYS A 33 -3.57 -9.99 7.62
CA LYS A 33 -4.50 -8.85 7.79
C LYS A 33 -4.69 -8.07 6.49
N ILE A 34 -3.61 -7.79 5.77
CA ILE A 34 -3.67 -7.07 4.49
C ILE A 34 -4.53 -7.84 3.48
N ASN A 35 -4.27 -9.14 3.29
CA ASN A 35 -5.10 -9.98 2.43
C ASN A 35 -6.56 -9.97 2.87
N PHE A 36 -6.81 -10.15 4.17
CA PHE A 36 -8.15 -10.12 4.71
C PHE A 36 -8.89 -8.81 4.40
N PHE A 37 -8.26 -7.64 4.59
CA PHE A 37 -8.91 -6.36 4.29
C PHE A 37 -9.17 -6.18 2.79
N LEU A 38 -8.24 -6.60 1.93
CA LEU A 38 -8.40 -6.57 0.48
C LEU A 38 -9.53 -7.49 0.01
N GLU A 39 -9.65 -8.69 0.56
CA GLU A 39 -10.78 -9.61 0.31
C GLU A 39 -12.12 -9.05 0.76
N ARG A 40 -12.11 -8.16 1.75
CA ARG A 40 -13.30 -7.44 2.25
C ARG A 40 -13.56 -6.12 1.52
N GLY A 41 -12.93 -5.92 0.35
CA GLY A 41 -13.19 -4.76 -0.51
C GLY A 41 -12.42 -3.50 -0.12
N ALA A 42 -11.35 -3.61 0.67
CA ALA A 42 -10.44 -2.47 0.83
C ALA A 42 -9.90 -2.05 -0.54
N ASN A 43 -10.12 -0.78 -0.89
CA ASN A 43 -9.45 -0.16 -2.02
C ASN A 43 -7.96 0.09 -1.65
N PRO A 44 -6.99 -0.52 -2.36
CA PRO A 44 -5.56 -0.32 -2.10
C PRO A 44 -5.07 1.10 -2.39
N ASN A 45 -5.83 1.87 -3.18
CA ASN A 45 -5.56 3.24 -3.56
C ASN A 45 -6.32 4.27 -2.72
N PHE A 46 -7.02 3.83 -1.67
CA PHE A 46 -7.66 4.74 -0.74
C PHE A 46 -6.61 5.62 -0.07
N GLN A 47 -6.95 6.90 0.08
CA GLN A 47 -6.13 7.89 0.77
C GLN A 47 -6.76 8.23 2.12
N ASP A 48 -5.96 8.20 3.19
CA ASP A 48 -6.39 8.72 4.49
C ASP A 48 -6.51 10.27 4.48
N SER A 49 -6.78 10.89 5.63
CA SER A 49 -6.91 12.34 5.74
C SER A 49 -5.64 13.12 5.39
N ASN A 50 -4.47 12.45 5.40
CA ASN A 50 -3.18 13.04 5.03
C ASN A 50 -2.81 12.76 3.57
N GLY A 51 -3.68 12.07 2.82
CA GLY A 51 -3.39 11.64 1.46
C GLY A 51 -2.58 10.34 1.39
N ASN A 52 -2.30 9.67 2.51
CA ASN A 52 -1.45 8.48 2.50
C ASN A 52 -2.19 7.26 1.97
N THR A 53 -1.52 6.46 1.16
CA THR A 53 -1.99 5.12 0.76
C THR A 53 -1.33 4.03 1.60
N ALA A 54 -1.89 2.82 1.54
CA ALA A 54 -1.27 1.65 2.20
C ALA A 54 0.14 1.37 1.65
N LEU A 55 0.37 1.65 0.36
CA LEU A 55 1.68 1.45 -0.27
C LEU A 55 2.73 2.43 0.28
N MET A 56 2.36 3.70 0.55
CA MET A 56 3.26 4.66 1.21
C MET A 56 3.65 4.19 2.62
N GLN A 57 2.68 3.64 3.37
CA GLN A 57 2.92 3.14 4.72
C GLN A 57 3.74 1.84 4.77
N SER A 58 3.87 1.12 3.66
CA SER A 58 4.71 -0.09 3.61
C SER A 58 6.19 0.20 3.87
N GLY A 59 6.63 1.44 3.59
CA GLY A 59 7.94 1.98 3.94
C GLY A 59 9.10 1.09 3.49
N ASN A 60 9.64 0.29 4.41
CA ASN A 60 10.80 -0.59 4.26
C ASN A 60 10.44 -2.09 4.23
N ARG A 61 9.19 -2.47 3.95
CA ARG A 61 8.69 -3.86 4.00
C ARG A 61 8.41 -4.39 2.59
N PRO A 62 9.40 -4.99 1.89
CA PRO A 62 9.28 -5.32 0.48
C PRO A 62 8.10 -6.24 0.17
N GLU A 63 7.78 -7.16 1.07
CA GLU A 63 6.76 -8.16 0.78
C GLU A 63 5.34 -7.62 0.96
N ILE A 64 5.18 -6.57 1.77
CA ILE A 64 3.92 -5.82 1.82
C ILE A 64 3.79 -4.95 0.58
N ALA A 65 4.86 -4.24 0.20
CA ALA A 65 4.86 -3.44 -1.02
C ALA A 65 4.54 -4.31 -2.25
N LYS A 66 5.16 -5.50 -2.34
CA LYS A 66 4.90 -6.50 -3.38
C LYS A 66 3.43 -6.90 -3.44
N LEU A 67 2.87 -7.30 -2.30
CA LEU A 67 1.47 -7.73 -2.23
C LEU A 67 0.51 -6.61 -2.65
N LEU A 68 0.73 -5.38 -2.20
CA LEU A 68 -0.10 -4.24 -2.56
C LEU A 68 0.00 -3.94 -4.07
N LEU A 69 1.20 -3.98 -4.65
CA LEU A 69 1.40 -3.79 -6.09
C LEU A 69 0.76 -4.92 -6.92
N GLU A 70 0.84 -6.17 -6.48
CA GLU A 70 0.12 -7.31 -7.09
C GLU A 70 -1.40 -7.10 -7.06
N LYS A 71 -1.88 -6.35 -6.08
CA LYS A 71 -3.28 -5.98 -5.90
C LYS A 71 -3.63 -4.64 -6.54
N LYS A 72 -2.81 -4.18 -7.50
CA LYS A 72 -3.01 -2.97 -8.30
C LYS A 72 -2.99 -1.66 -7.50
N ALA A 73 -2.21 -1.62 -6.41
CA ALA A 73 -1.87 -0.36 -5.77
C ALA A 73 -1.08 0.53 -6.75
N ASP A 74 -1.46 1.80 -6.84
CA ASP A 74 -0.85 2.80 -7.68
C ASP A 74 0.32 3.48 -6.93
N PRO A 75 1.57 3.29 -7.36
CA PRO A 75 2.74 3.87 -6.70
C PRO A 75 2.87 5.38 -6.89
N ASP A 76 2.16 5.96 -7.87
CA ASP A 76 2.30 7.37 -8.28
C ASP A 76 1.28 8.30 -7.62
N ILE A 77 0.37 7.76 -6.81
CA ILE A 77 -0.50 8.57 -5.95
C ILE A 77 0.37 9.46 -5.06
N ARG A 78 -0.04 10.71 -4.92
CA ARG A 78 0.63 11.71 -4.09
C ARG A 78 -0.18 11.98 -2.84
N ASP A 79 0.51 12.03 -1.72
CA ASP A 79 -0.08 12.52 -0.47
C ASP A 79 -0.29 14.04 -0.52
N ASN A 80 -0.77 14.63 0.59
CA ASN A 80 -1.04 16.06 0.67
C ASN A 80 0.23 16.93 0.59
N GLU A 81 1.42 16.34 0.77
CA GLU A 81 2.72 17.01 0.63
C GLU A 81 3.36 16.76 -0.74
N GLY A 82 2.66 16.08 -1.66
CA GLY A 82 3.15 15.77 -3.00
C GLY A 82 4.07 14.57 -3.10
N ARG A 83 4.20 13.78 -2.03
CA ARG A 83 5.12 12.63 -1.91
C ARG A 83 4.45 11.35 -2.40
N THR A 84 5.19 10.53 -3.12
CA THR A 84 4.75 9.20 -3.62
C THR A 84 5.27 8.07 -2.73
N ALA A 85 4.84 6.83 -2.99
CA ALA A 85 5.38 5.66 -2.30
C ALA A 85 6.92 5.56 -2.38
N LEU A 86 7.53 6.05 -3.46
CA LEU A 86 8.98 6.05 -3.65
C LEU A 86 9.70 6.94 -2.62
N PHE A 87 9.09 8.06 -2.23
CA PHE A 87 9.64 8.94 -1.19
C PHE A 87 9.81 8.19 0.14
N TYR A 88 8.87 7.29 0.46
CA TYR A 88 8.85 6.53 1.71
C TYR A 88 9.65 5.23 1.68
N ALA A 89 10.34 4.89 0.58
CA ALA A 89 11.06 3.62 0.46
C ALA A 89 12.27 3.47 1.42
N HIS A 90 12.56 4.46 2.28
CA HIS A 90 13.60 4.45 3.34
C HIS A 90 14.95 3.86 2.90
N TYR A 91 15.42 4.19 1.70
CA TYR A 91 16.66 3.66 1.11
C TYR A 91 16.68 2.13 0.90
N ASN A 92 15.54 1.46 0.85
CA ASN A 92 15.43 0.07 0.46
C ASN A 92 15.49 -0.05 -1.07
N PRO A 93 16.60 -0.54 -1.66
CA PRO A 93 16.77 -0.55 -3.11
C PRO A 93 15.79 -1.49 -3.81
N GLU A 94 15.38 -2.58 -3.13
CA GLU A 94 14.42 -3.55 -3.67
C GLU A 94 13.06 -2.87 -3.88
N ILE A 95 12.56 -2.16 -2.86
CA ILE A 95 11.28 -1.44 -2.95
C ILE A 95 11.36 -0.33 -3.99
N ALA A 96 12.44 0.46 -3.97
CA ALA A 96 12.64 1.54 -4.95
C ALA A 96 12.61 1.00 -6.39
N GLN A 97 13.31 -0.11 -6.65
CA GLN A 97 13.32 -0.74 -7.97
C GLN A 97 11.94 -1.25 -8.39
N MET A 98 11.21 -1.89 -7.46
CA MET A 98 9.84 -2.35 -7.73
C MET A 98 8.90 -1.20 -8.10
N LEU A 99 8.98 -0.09 -7.37
CA LEU A 99 8.15 1.09 -7.61
C LEU A 99 8.52 1.75 -8.96
N MET A 100 9.81 1.97 -9.22
CA MET A 100 10.28 2.55 -10.49
C MET A 100 9.87 1.72 -11.71
N ASN A 101 9.97 0.39 -11.62
CA ASN A 101 9.56 -0.50 -12.71
C ASN A 101 8.07 -0.37 -13.02
N ARG A 102 7.23 -0.21 -11.98
CA ARG A 102 5.78 -0.07 -12.14
C ARG A 102 5.39 1.29 -12.71
N SER A 103 5.98 2.37 -12.21
CA SER A 103 5.75 3.72 -12.76
C SER A 103 6.18 3.80 -14.24
N THR A 104 7.30 3.18 -14.61
CA THR A 104 7.83 3.18 -15.99
C THR A 104 7.02 2.30 -16.95
N GLN A 105 6.44 1.18 -16.47
CA GLN A 105 5.56 0.36 -17.32
C GLN A 105 4.29 1.11 -17.71
N ARG A 106 3.73 1.89 -16.80
CA ARG A 106 2.52 2.68 -17.06
C ARG A 106 2.76 3.79 -18.08
N THR A 107 3.88 4.50 -17.99
CA THR A 107 4.21 5.54 -18.98
C THR A 107 4.40 4.96 -20.38
N LEU A 108 4.87 3.72 -20.51
CA LEU A 108 4.95 3.05 -21.81
C LEU A 108 3.55 2.66 -22.31
N GLU A 109 2.66 2.14 -21.46
CA GLU A 109 1.27 1.83 -21.84
C GLU A 109 0.48 3.07 -22.29
N ASP A 110 0.67 4.21 -21.61
CA ASP A 110 0.02 5.48 -21.93
C ASP A 110 0.53 6.11 -23.26
N LEU A 111 1.70 5.70 -23.76
CA LEU A 111 2.30 6.19 -25.00
C LEU A 111 1.92 5.38 -26.25
N VAL A 112 1.26 4.23 -26.10
CA VAL A 112 0.87 3.34 -27.23
C VAL A 112 -0.64 3.40 -27.57
N LEU A 113 -1.38 4.35 -26.99
CA LEU A 113 -2.79 4.66 -27.30
C LEU A 113 -2.89 6.02 -27.99
#